data_AF-A0AAI8SRC9-F1
#
_entry.id   AF-A0AAI8SRC9-F1
#
_cell.length_a   1.000
_cell.length_b   1.000
_cell.length_c   1.000
_cell.angle_alpha   90.00
_cell.angle_beta   90.00
_cell.angle_gamma   90.00
#
_symmetry.space_group_name_H-M   'P 1'
#
loop_
_entity.id
_entity.type
_entity.pdbx_description
1 polymer ?
#
loop_
_entity_poly.entity_id
_entity_poly.type
_entity_poly.pdbx_seq_one_letter_code
_entity_poly.pdbx_strand_id
1 'polypeptide(L)'
;MASAAAAAVLAIGVFVGLEGWSSTPARQVTASAEPMAQVGTTLLTSTVQVSGQHWGTSINLRCVCLAPLNAHHDTLAMVVVGRDGSRTRLATWVAVPGHTASPAGSISTPVDQIAAVQVVAADSGQVLLQRSL
;
A
#
# COMPACT_ATOMS: atom_id res chain seq x y z
N MET A 1 -51.47 -47.74 15.30
CA MET A 1 -50.16 -47.03 15.26
C MET A 1 -49.51 -47.33 13.92
N ALA A 2 -49.02 -46.28 13.27
CA ALA A 2 -48.10 -46.22 12.12
C ALA A 2 -48.59 -46.80 10.76
N SER A 3 -49.08 -45.87 9.94
CA SER A 3 -49.18 -45.99 8.48
C SER A 3 -47.85 -45.62 7.81
N ALA A 4 -47.56 -46.31 6.70
CA ALA A 4 -46.96 -45.80 5.45
C ALA A 4 -45.57 -45.14 5.49
N ALA A 5 -44.72 -45.20 4.47
CA ALA A 5 -44.59 -45.96 3.23
C ALA A 5 -43.18 -45.62 2.71
N ALA A 6 -42.47 -46.59 2.14
CA ALA A 6 -41.20 -46.33 1.47
C ALA A 6 -41.45 -45.73 0.08
N ALA A 7 -40.76 -44.64 -0.24
CA ALA A 7 -40.48 -44.25 -1.63
C ALA A 7 -39.29 -43.28 -1.64
N ALA A 8 -38.13 -43.78 -2.05
CA ALA A 8 -37.00 -42.95 -2.44
C ALA A 8 -37.31 -42.27 -3.78
N VAL A 9 -37.12 -40.95 -3.85
CA VAL A 9 -37.00 -40.24 -5.12
C VAL A 9 -35.79 -39.32 -5.03
N LEU A 10 -34.75 -39.70 -5.77
CA LEU A 10 -33.55 -38.91 -6.03
C LEU A 10 -33.96 -37.64 -6.80
N ALA A 11 -33.77 -36.47 -6.21
CA ALA A 11 -33.87 -35.21 -6.93
C ALA A 11 -32.45 -34.76 -7.34
N ILE A 12 -32.07 -35.12 -8.56
CA ILE A 12 -31.01 -34.44 -9.31
C ILE A 12 -31.62 -33.13 -9.83
N GLY A 13 -31.02 -31.99 -9.49
CA GLY A 13 -31.60 -30.68 -9.77
C GLY A 13 -30.58 -29.58 -10.03
N VAL A 14 -29.88 -29.71 -11.17
CA VAL A 14 -29.39 -28.63 -12.04
C VAL A 14 -28.38 -27.62 -11.45
N PHE A 15 -27.13 -27.80 -11.87
CA PHE A 15 -26.12 -26.75 -11.97
C PHE A 15 -26.67 -25.61 -12.87
N VAL A 16 -27.14 -24.53 -12.27
CA VAL A 16 -27.45 -23.28 -12.99
C VAL A 16 -26.16 -22.47 -13.03
N GLY A 17 -25.66 -22.23 -14.24
CA GLY A 17 -24.40 -21.58 -14.51
C GLY A 17 -24.29 -20.20 -13.86
N LEU A 18 -23.32 -20.05 -12.97
CA LEU A 18 -22.62 -18.78 -12.79
C LEU A 18 -21.49 -18.75 -13.81
N GLU A 19 -21.85 -18.54 -15.08
CA GLU A 19 -20.90 -18.09 -16.08
C GLU A 19 -20.39 -16.71 -15.65
N GLY A 20 -19.08 -16.59 -15.45
CA GLY A 20 -18.42 -15.30 -15.48
C GLY A 20 -17.86 -14.75 -14.17
N TRP A 21 -17.47 -15.56 -13.19
CA TRP A 21 -16.31 -15.16 -12.37
C TRP A 21 -15.03 -15.49 -13.13
N SER A 22 -14.84 -14.82 -14.27
CA SER A 22 -13.51 -14.59 -14.80
C SER A 22 -12.83 -13.64 -13.84
N SER A 23 -12.35 -14.17 -12.71
CA SER A 23 -11.26 -13.58 -11.96
C SER A 23 -10.09 -13.58 -12.93
N THR A 24 -10.04 -12.58 -13.83
CA THR A 24 -8.82 -12.25 -14.54
C THR A 24 -7.80 -12.18 -13.42
N PRO A 25 -6.75 -13.02 -13.40
CA PRO A 25 -5.74 -12.89 -12.37
C PRO A 25 -5.28 -11.46 -12.48
N ALA A 26 -5.62 -10.63 -11.48
CA ALA A 26 -5.21 -9.25 -11.44
C ALA A 26 -3.71 -9.31 -11.65
N ARG A 27 -3.24 -8.86 -12.82
CA ARG A 27 -1.84 -9.00 -13.19
C ARG A 27 -1.10 -8.27 -12.09
N GLN A 28 -0.51 -9.03 -11.18
CA GLN A 28 0.33 -8.51 -10.12
C GLN A 28 1.57 -8.01 -10.85
N VAL A 29 1.47 -6.79 -11.36
CA VAL A 29 2.62 -6.05 -11.81
C VAL A 29 3.42 -5.86 -10.54
N THR A 30 4.50 -6.64 -10.40
CA THR A 30 5.50 -6.40 -9.37
C THR A 30 5.96 -4.96 -9.59
N ALA A 31 5.50 -4.05 -8.72
CA ALA A 31 5.84 -2.65 -8.88
C ALA A 31 7.34 -2.50 -8.70
N SER A 32 7.99 -1.86 -9.67
CA SER A 32 9.41 -1.55 -9.57
C SER A 32 9.63 -0.51 -8.47
N ALA A 33 10.78 -0.58 -7.80
CA ALA A 33 11.17 0.44 -6.81
C ALA A 33 11.56 1.71 -7.56
N GLU A 34 10.78 2.76 -7.38
CA GLU A 34 10.98 4.06 -8.02
C GLU A 34 11.64 5.04 -7.05
N PRO A 35 12.60 5.87 -7.51
CA PRO A 35 13.21 6.89 -6.67
C PRO A 35 12.19 7.99 -6.30
N MET A 36 12.32 8.54 -5.10
CA MET A 36 11.57 9.71 -4.66
C MET A 36 12.36 10.99 -4.93
N ALA A 37 11.66 12.03 -5.37
CA ALA A 37 12.22 13.37 -5.50
C ALA A 37 12.48 13.99 -4.13
N GLN A 38 13.63 14.65 -3.98
CA GLN A 38 14.01 15.44 -2.82
C GLN A 38 13.35 16.81 -2.91
N VAL A 39 12.42 17.11 -1.98
CA VAL A 39 11.62 18.35 -2.00
C VAL A 39 12.07 19.31 -0.90
N GLY A 40 12.13 18.81 0.34
CA GLY A 40 12.43 19.62 1.53
C GLY A 40 13.79 19.33 2.15
N THR A 41 14.55 18.38 1.62
CA THR A 41 15.85 17.98 2.16
C THR A 41 16.69 17.24 1.13
N THR A 42 18.01 17.36 1.24
CA THR A 42 18.98 16.54 0.50
C THR A 42 19.62 15.46 1.39
N LEU A 43 19.29 15.43 2.68
CA LEU A 43 19.86 14.51 3.68
C LEU A 43 19.10 13.18 3.78
N LEU A 44 18.04 13.01 3.00
CA LEU A 44 17.29 11.75 2.89
C LEU A 44 17.26 11.32 1.43
N THR A 45 17.38 10.02 1.21
CA THR A 45 17.10 9.40 -0.09
C THR A 45 16.19 8.20 0.12
N SER A 46 15.27 7.96 -0.80
CA SER A 46 14.33 6.86 -0.67
C SER A 46 13.89 6.34 -2.03
N THR A 47 13.57 5.05 -2.06
CA THR A 47 12.77 4.45 -3.13
C THR A 47 11.42 4.00 -2.59
N VAL A 48 10.41 3.97 -3.45
CA VAL A 48 9.06 3.52 -3.13
C VAL A 48 8.60 2.50 -4.16
N GLN A 49 7.98 1.42 -3.67
CA GLN A 49 7.25 0.44 -4.47
C GLN A 49 5.77 0.60 -4.17
N VAL A 50 4.98 0.88 -5.20
CA VAL A 50 3.53 1.06 -5.09
C VAL A 50 2.85 -0.02 -5.94
N SER A 51 2.28 -1.01 -5.26
CA SER A 51 1.70 -2.20 -5.89
C SER A 51 0.18 -2.21 -5.74
N GLY A 52 -0.53 -2.12 -6.85
CA GLY A 52 -1.99 -2.31 -6.87
C GLY A 52 -2.39 -3.74 -6.51
N GLN A 53 -3.43 -3.88 -5.69
CA GLN A 53 -4.03 -5.14 -5.26
C GLN A 53 -5.54 -5.07 -5.51
N HIS A 54 -6.23 -6.21 -5.54
CA HIS A 54 -7.68 -6.24 -5.72
C HIS A 54 -8.44 -5.52 -4.59
N TRP A 55 -7.83 -5.40 -3.41
CA TRP A 55 -8.38 -4.73 -2.24
C TRP A 55 -7.92 -3.27 -2.07
N GLY A 56 -7.03 -2.77 -2.92
CA GLY A 56 -6.45 -1.43 -2.79
C GLY A 56 -4.98 -1.36 -3.20
N THR A 57 -4.14 -0.78 -2.37
CA THR A 57 -2.72 -0.55 -2.68
C THR A 57 -1.81 -0.97 -1.52
N SER A 58 -0.74 -1.68 -1.85
CA SER A 58 0.38 -1.96 -0.95
C SER A 58 1.56 -1.03 -1.27
N ILE A 59 2.16 -0.43 -0.25
CA ILE A 59 3.24 0.55 -0.40
C ILE A 59 4.40 0.14 0.49
N ASN A 60 5.58 0.00 -0.12
CA ASN A 60 6.82 -0.31 0.57
C ASN A 60 7.85 0.77 0.25
N LEU A 61 8.49 1.31 1.28
CA LEU A 61 9.55 2.29 1.17
C LEU A 61 10.89 1.67 1.58
N ARG A 62 11.96 2.21 1.02
CA ARG A 62 13.33 2.03 1.52
C ARG A 62 13.96 3.40 1.66
N CYS A 63 14.11 3.86 2.90
CA CYS A 63 14.62 5.19 3.24
C CYS A 63 16.01 5.09 3.87
N VAL A 64 16.92 5.95 3.42
CA VAL A 64 18.30 6.05 3.92
C VAL A 64 18.55 7.46 4.40
N CYS A 65 19.06 7.58 5.62
CA CYS A 65 19.51 8.84 6.18
C CYS A 65 20.98 9.09 5.83
N LEU A 66 21.23 10.17 5.08
CA LEU A 66 22.56 10.61 4.63
C LEU A 66 23.15 11.68 5.55
N ALA A 67 22.43 12.07 6.60
CA ALA A 67 22.93 13.02 7.59
C ALA A 67 24.17 12.45 8.33
N PRO A 68 25.03 13.32 8.87
CA PRO A 68 26.15 12.89 9.72
C PRO A 68 25.68 11.99 10.88
N LEU A 69 26.54 11.06 11.32
CA LEU A 69 26.18 10.09 12.38
C LEU A 69 25.83 10.73 13.72
N ASN A 70 26.28 11.97 13.97
CA ASN A 70 25.99 12.76 15.16
C ASN A 70 24.79 13.71 14.98
N ALA A 71 24.12 13.69 13.82
CA ALA A 71 22.93 14.48 13.60
C ALA A 71 21.77 13.98 14.47
N HIS A 72 20.85 14.89 14.78
CA HIS A 72 19.63 14.54 15.49
C HIS A 72 18.82 13.50 14.69
N HIS A 73 18.14 12.61 15.41
CA HIS A 73 17.26 11.62 14.78
C HIS A 73 15.90 12.23 14.50
N ASP A 74 15.54 12.34 13.23
CA ASP A 74 14.25 12.90 12.83
C ASP A 74 13.17 11.81 12.81
N THR A 75 12.00 12.10 13.37
CA THR A 75 10.83 11.23 13.23
C THR A 75 10.13 11.54 11.90
N LEU A 76 9.98 10.53 11.07
CA LEU A 76 9.41 10.61 9.73
C LEU A 76 8.09 9.84 9.65
N ALA A 77 7.25 10.22 8.70
CA ALA A 77 6.02 9.52 8.39
C ALA A 77 5.83 9.32 6.88
N MET A 78 5.30 8.16 6.50
CA MET A 78 4.84 7.86 5.15
C MET A 78 3.40 8.28 5.04
N VAL A 79 3.11 9.16 4.08
CA VAL A 79 1.79 9.70 3.82
C VAL A 79 1.41 9.47 2.37
N VAL A 80 0.22 8.93 2.13
CA VAL A 80 -0.41 8.85 0.82
C VAL A 80 -1.28 10.07 0.63
N VAL A 81 -1.16 10.72 -0.53
CA VAL A 81 -2.02 11.82 -0.95
C VAL A 81 -2.95 11.32 -2.03
N GLY A 82 -4.26 11.35 -1.78
CA GLY A 82 -5.28 11.03 -2.78
C GLY A 82 -5.43 12.14 -3.81
N ARG A 83 -5.92 11.80 -5.01
CA ARG A 83 -6.27 12.79 -6.05
C ARG A 83 -7.39 13.74 -5.62
N ASP A 84 -8.18 13.34 -4.62
CA ASP A 84 -9.18 14.16 -3.94
C ASP A 84 -8.58 15.14 -2.89
N GLY A 85 -7.26 15.11 -2.68
CA GLY A 85 -6.56 15.91 -1.68
C GLY A 85 -6.52 15.29 -0.28
N SER A 86 -7.11 14.11 -0.08
CA SER A 86 -7.03 13.38 1.19
C SER A 86 -5.57 13.02 1.53
N ARG A 87 -5.23 12.97 2.82
CA ARG A 87 -3.90 12.62 3.30
C ARG A 87 -3.99 11.55 4.37
N THR A 88 -3.41 10.38 4.09
CA THR A 88 -3.47 9.22 4.98
C THR A 88 -2.06 8.81 5.40
N ARG A 89 -1.78 8.82 6.70
CA ARG A 89 -0.50 8.38 7.27
C ARG A 89 -0.51 6.85 7.41
N LEU A 90 0.44 6.19 6.76
CA LEU A 90 0.53 4.72 6.75
C LEU A 90 1.56 4.16 7.73
N ALA A 91 2.67 4.86 7.93
CA ALA A 91 3.74 4.42 8.82
C ALA A 91 4.46 5.62 9.44
N THR A 92 5.04 5.43 10.62
CA THR A 92 5.91 6.40 11.30
C THR A 92 7.17 5.66 11.77
N TRP A 93 8.34 6.27 11.60
CA TRP A 93 9.62 5.70 12.00
C TRP A 93 10.62 6.80 12.32
N VAL A 94 11.74 6.41 12.91
CA VAL A 94 12.87 7.33 13.17
C VAL A 94 13.96 7.11 12.13
N ALA A 95 14.44 8.19 11.52
CA ALA A 95 15.57 8.15 10.60
C ALA A 95 16.89 8.15 11.38
N VAL A 96 17.59 7.01 11.35
CA VAL A 96 18.88 6.84 12.02
C VAL A 96 19.99 6.83 10.97
N PRO A 97 20.93 7.78 11.01
CA PRO A 97 22.13 7.75 10.17
C PRO A 97 22.86 6.40 10.19
N GLY A 98 23.36 5.96 9.03
CA GLY A 98 24.04 4.67 8.88
C GLY A 98 23.11 3.44 8.85
N HIS A 99 21.79 3.62 9.00
CA HIS A 99 20.81 2.54 8.92
C HIS A 99 19.80 2.79 7.80
N THR A 100 19.28 1.71 7.23
CA THR A 100 18.21 1.77 6.24
C THR A 100 16.89 1.40 6.88
N ALA A 101 15.92 2.32 6.86
CA ALA A 101 14.55 2.04 7.28
C ALA A 101 13.75 1.47 6.11
N SER A 102 12.91 0.46 6.36
CA SER A 102 12.02 -0.14 5.35
C SER A 102 10.55 -0.12 5.79
N PRO A 103 9.92 1.07 5.91
CA PRO A 103 8.53 1.17 6.33
C PRO A 103 7.59 0.66 5.23
N ALA A 104 6.51 0.01 5.64
CA ALA A 104 5.51 -0.55 4.76
C ALA A 104 4.09 -0.26 5.28
N GLY A 105 3.12 -0.22 4.38
CA GLY A 105 1.73 -0.01 4.73
C GLY A 105 0.79 -0.33 3.58
N SER A 106 -0.50 -0.34 3.88
CA SER A 106 -1.57 -0.61 2.92
C SER A 106 -2.71 0.38 3.08
N ILE A 107 -3.44 0.62 1.99
CA ILE A 107 -4.64 1.45 1.97
C ILE A 107 -5.65 0.87 0.99
N SER A 108 -6.95 1.02 1.26
CA SER A 108 -8.02 0.55 0.37
C SER A 108 -8.14 1.37 -0.92
N THR A 109 -7.52 2.55 -0.97
CA THR A 109 -7.50 3.42 -2.15
C THR A 109 -6.75 2.76 -3.31
N PRO A 110 -7.38 2.63 -4.49
CA PRO A 110 -6.71 2.14 -5.71
C PRO A 110 -5.57 3.06 -6.16
N VAL A 111 -4.55 2.50 -6.83
CA VAL A 111 -3.35 3.24 -7.27
C VAL A 111 -3.70 4.43 -8.17
N ASP A 112 -4.68 4.27 -9.06
CA ASP A 112 -5.14 5.32 -9.97
C ASP A 112 -5.79 6.51 -9.24
N GLN A 113 -6.18 6.34 -7.98
CA GLN A 113 -6.72 7.40 -7.13
C GLN A 113 -5.66 8.02 -6.20
N ILE A 114 -4.43 7.53 -6.22
CA ILE A 114 -3.31 8.11 -5.48
C ILE A 114 -2.62 9.14 -6.36
N ALA A 115 -2.46 10.37 -5.84
CA ALA A 115 -1.71 11.43 -6.50
C ALA A 115 -0.21 11.36 -6.19
N ALA A 116 0.14 11.05 -4.94
CA ALA A 116 1.53 10.96 -4.53
C ALA A 116 1.72 10.10 -3.28
N VAL A 117 2.93 9.56 -3.13
CA VAL A 117 3.46 9.05 -1.86
C VAL A 117 4.52 10.02 -1.35
N GLN A 118 4.41 10.42 -0.09
CA GLN A 118 5.28 11.39 0.54
C GLN A 118 5.97 10.79 1.76
N VAL A 119 7.21 11.22 2.00
CA VAL A 119 7.85 11.15 3.31
C VAL A 119 7.83 12.56 3.90
N VAL A 120 7.24 12.69 5.08
CA VAL A 120 7.11 13.96 5.79
C VAL A 120 7.80 13.91 7.14
N ALA A 121 8.22 15.05 7.66
CA ALA A 121 8.56 15.18 9.08
C ALA A 121 7.29 14.91 9.91
N ALA A 122 7.35 14.00 10.87
CA ALA A 122 6.16 13.55 11.60
C ALA A 122 5.54 14.66 12.46
N ASP A 123 6.38 15.57 12.98
CA ASP A 123 6.01 16.65 13.89
C ASP A 123 5.41 17.86 13.17
N SER A 124 6.04 18.30 12.06
CA SER A 124 5.62 19.49 11.32
C SER A 124 4.74 19.20 10.10
N GLY A 125 4.73 17.96 9.62
CA GLY A 125 4.07 17.58 8.36
C GLY A 125 4.75 18.13 7.10
N GLN A 126 5.95 18.71 7.23
CA GLN A 126 6.74 19.21 6.10
C GLN A 126 7.09 18.07 5.15
N VAL A 127 6.85 18.25 3.86
CA VAL A 127 7.21 17.28 2.82
C VAL A 127 8.71 17.31 2.59
N LEU A 128 9.36 16.17 2.79
CA LEU A 128 10.80 16.01 2.63
C LEU A 128 11.13 15.31 1.33
N LEU A 129 10.45 14.20 1.05
CA LEU A 129 10.55 13.43 -0.19
C LEU A 129 9.15 13.21 -0.78
N GLN A 130 9.07 13.11 -2.11
CA GLN A 130 7.82 12.86 -2.81
C GLN A 130 8.02 11.99 -4.05
N ARG A 131 7.06 11.09 -4.29
CA ARG A 131 6.87 10.43 -5.58
C ARG A 131 5.44 10.67 -6.05
N SER A 132 5.29 11.38 -7.16
CA SER A 132 4.01 11.53 -7.86
C SER A 132 3.68 10.28 -8.67
N LEU A 133 2.38 9.99 -8.86
CA LEU A 133 1.85 8.85 -9.61
C LEU A 133 0.93 9.28 -10.76
#